data_AF-A0A9P6QIJ3-F1
#
_entry.id   AF-A0A9P6QIJ3-F1
#
_cell.length_a   1.000
_cell.length_b   1.000
_cell.length_c   1.000
_cell.angle_alpha   90.00
_cell.angle_beta   90.00
_cell.angle_gamma   90.00
#
_symmetry.space_group_name_H-M   'P 1'
#
loop_
_entity.id
_entity.type
_entity.pdbx_description
1 polymer ?
#
loop_
_entity_poly.entity_id
_entity_poly.type
_entity_poly.pdbx_seq_one_letter_code
_entity_poly.pdbx_strand_id
1 'polypeptide(L)'
;MKRKHQDGQGQQPTITPIHVAPSIATHSQAQPTPSHTPFAPIQHPASQPPEQPTQNAATTSQFWSSPGMDAFVDWMTNPHNYAKFNNKKTGKKMVAIYDEIANYVSSKQGVAWTREQVKSKIQYCEEKYDSARALTNATGGGGTDETTLCASMLAICPYYDRFDAIYRGSLIKNPLPMRHSKEDIITRPPIIPEALTDSGSRHDTKRARYSKDSEILKILECLESIQQAAQNAQAQDMSMAARYIERERTSNDLLARRQRTQEDMFNRRLQDLLDEKEDFKRQKEDFKKEKEYFMKEKESFMKQRELFQKEVEAFWEQRDALFGQNIAMKTLLETIVVPRIQTK
;
A
#
# COMPACT_ATOMS: atom_id res chain seq x y z
N MET A 1 33.96 -44.52 19.83
CA MET A 1 34.05 -43.56 20.96
C MET A 1 32.64 -43.16 21.35
N LYS A 2 32.19 -43.61 22.53
CA LYS A 2 30.87 -43.34 23.11
C LYS A 2 30.92 -41.98 23.83
N ARG A 3 29.95 -41.09 23.62
CA ARG A 3 29.68 -39.97 24.54
C ARG A 3 28.20 -39.96 24.92
N LYS A 4 27.98 -40.29 26.18
CA LYS A 4 26.77 -40.05 26.98
C LYS A 4 26.75 -38.58 27.42
N HIS A 5 25.61 -37.91 27.27
CA HIS A 5 25.15 -36.78 28.09
C HIS A 5 23.65 -37.06 28.29
N GLN A 6 23.16 -37.56 29.42
CA GLN A 6 23.14 -37.05 30.80
C GLN A 6 22.28 -35.79 30.98
N ASP A 7 21.01 -36.09 31.25
CA ASP A 7 20.01 -35.47 32.14
C ASP A 7 20.30 -34.08 32.72
N GLY A 8 19.33 -33.18 32.54
CA GLY A 8 19.29 -31.84 33.13
C GLY A 8 17.87 -31.35 33.34
N GLN A 9 17.27 -31.80 34.45
CA GLN A 9 16.31 -31.13 35.34
C GLN A 9 15.04 -30.48 34.77
N GLY A 10 13.90 -31.07 35.14
CA GLY A 10 12.58 -30.49 35.00
C GLY A 10 12.38 -29.26 35.89
N GLN A 11 11.90 -28.18 35.27
CA GLN A 11 11.29 -27.05 35.97
C GLN A 11 9.79 -27.32 36.10
N GLN A 12 9.30 -27.34 37.34
CA GLN A 12 7.87 -27.27 37.62
C GLN A 12 7.39 -25.83 37.42
N PRO A 13 6.25 -25.60 36.72
CA PRO A 13 5.66 -24.28 36.65
C PRO A 13 4.96 -23.93 37.97
N THR A 14 5.45 -22.88 38.64
CA THR A 14 4.78 -22.22 39.76
C THR A 14 3.45 -21.62 39.29
N ILE A 15 2.34 -22.17 39.77
CA ILE A 15 1.00 -21.63 39.54
C ILE A 15 0.77 -20.49 40.54
N THR A 16 0.84 -19.25 40.07
CA THR A 16 0.36 -18.08 40.82
C THR A 16 -1.17 -18.01 40.73
N PRO A 17 -1.90 -17.87 41.86
CA PRO A 17 -3.35 -17.70 41.84
C PRO A 17 -3.72 -16.32 41.27
N ILE A 18 -4.52 -16.33 40.21
CA ILE A 18 -5.13 -15.13 39.62
C ILE A 18 -6.28 -14.70 40.53
N HIS A 19 -6.09 -13.58 41.22
CA HIS A 19 -7.12 -12.93 42.02
C HIS A 19 -8.07 -12.16 41.09
N VAL A 20 -9.21 -12.75 40.74
CA VAL A 20 -10.26 -12.10 39.96
C VAL A 20 -11.05 -11.18 40.89
N ALA A 21 -10.92 -9.87 40.71
CA ALA A 21 -11.79 -8.89 41.36
C ALA A 21 -13.13 -8.80 40.60
N PRO A 22 -14.28 -8.77 41.29
CA PRO A 22 -15.58 -8.59 40.65
C PRO A 22 -15.75 -7.14 40.19
N SER A 23 -15.84 -6.94 38.88
CA SER A 23 -16.16 -5.65 38.27
C SER A 23 -17.67 -5.44 38.31
N ILE A 24 -18.13 -4.49 39.13
CA ILE A 24 -19.53 -4.09 39.25
C ILE A 24 -19.87 -3.25 38.03
N ALA A 25 -20.66 -3.82 37.11
CA ALA A 25 -21.18 -3.11 35.95
C ALA A 25 -22.39 -2.26 36.35
N THR A 26 -22.20 -0.94 36.41
CA THR A 26 -23.29 0.03 36.56
C THR A 26 -24.02 0.16 35.22
N HIS A 27 -25.14 -0.56 35.07
CA HIS A 27 -26.05 -0.45 33.92
C HIS A 27 -26.92 0.81 34.10
N SER A 28 -26.61 1.90 33.40
CA SER A 28 -27.51 3.04 33.22
C SER A 28 -28.44 2.77 32.05
N GLN A 29 -29.70 2.49 32.37
CA GLN A 29 -30.79 2.27 31.43
C GLN A 29 -31.49 3.61 31.18
N ALA A 30 -31.20 4.27 30.07
CA ALA A 30 -31.95 5.45 29.60
C ALA A 30 -33.03 4.99 28.61
N GLN A 31 -34.30 5.13 29.00
CA GLN A 31 -35.46 4.96 28.13
C GLN A 31 -35.58 6.15 27.17
N PRO A 32 -35.88 5.94 25.87
CA PRO A 32 -36.40 7.00 25.02
C PRO A 32 -37.94 7.01 25.07
N THR A 33 -38.49 8.20 25.35
CA THR A 33 -39.91 8.56 25.24
C THR A 33 -40.38 8.59 23.78
N PRO A 34 -41.60 8.14 23.46
CA PRO A 34 -42.18 8.30 22.14
C PRO A 34 -42.86 9.67 21.98
N SER A 35 -42.28 10.53 21.13
CA SER A 35 -42.88 11.80 20.72
C SER A 35 -43.89 11.56 19.59
N HIS A 36 -45.17 11.54 19.93
CA HIS A 36 -46.26 11.63 18.96
C HIS A 36 -46.26 13.02 18.30
N THR A 37 -46.11 13.07 16.98
CA THR A 37 -46.36 14.27 16.16
C THR A 37 -47.57 13.98 15.27
N PRO A 38 -48.62 14.81 15.27
CA PRO A 38 -49.82 14.55 14.50
C PRO A 38 -49.64 14.90 13.02
N PHE A 39 -50.23 14.06 12.17
CA PHE A 39 -50.42 14.22 10.74
C PHE A 39 -51.12 15.55 10.40
N ALA A 40 -50.59 16.25 9.39
CA ALA A 40 -51.31 17.28 8.64
C ALA A 40 -51.33 16.92 7.14
N PRO A 41 -52.37 17.33 6.39
CA PRO A 41 -52.75 16.70 5.13
C PRO A 41 -52.05 17.29 3.90
N ILE A 42 -51.97 16.41 2.91
CA ILE A 42 -51.46 16.59 1.54
C ILE A 42 -52.09 17.80 0.85
N GLN A 43 -51.26 18.69 0.32
CA GLN A 43 -51.60 19.56 -0.82
C GLN A 43 -50.52 19.44 -1.90
N HIS A 44 -50.90 18.88 -3.03
CA HIS A 44 -50.16 18.98 -4.29
C HIS A 44 -50.35 20.38 -4.89
N PRO A 45 -49.30 20.95 -5.48
CA PRO A 45 -49.47 21.68 -6.73
C PRO A 45 -48.64 21.04 -7.84
N ALA A 46 -49.29 20.88 -8.98
CA ALA A 46 -48.73 20.50 -10.25
C ALA A 46 -47.88 21.64 -10.86
N SER A 47 -47.01 21.24 -11.79
CA SER A 47 -46.44 22.06 -12.89
C SER A 47 -45.17 22.87 -12.58
N GLN A 48 -44.00 22.31 -12.91
CA GLN A 48 -43.23 22.61 -14.15
C GLN A 48 -41.85 21.94 -14.10
N PRO A 49 -41.32 21.43 -15.22
CA PRO A 49 -40.00 20.81 -15.28
C PRO A 49 -38.92 21.89 -15.47
N PRO A 50 -37.89 21.98 -14.62
CA PRO A 50 -36.71 22.73 -14.98
C PRO A 50 -35.85 21.88 -15.92
N GLU A 51 -35.53 22.50 -17.03
CA GLU A 51 -34.65 22.04 -18.10
C GLU A 51 -33.36 21.43 -17.55
N GLN A 52 -33.04 20.24 -18.07
CA GLN A 52 -31.72 19.65 -17.92
C GLN A 52 -30.72 20.50 -18.72
N PRO A 53 -29.57 20.89 -18.14
CA PRO A 53 -28.39 21.12 -18.94
C PRO A 53 -27.80 19.76 -19.31
N THR A 54 -27.92 19.41 -20.57
CA THR A 54 -27.20 18.33 -21.23
C THR A 54 -25.70 18.59 -21.12
N GLN A 55 -25.01 17.94 -20.18
CA GLN A 55 -23.56 17.82 -20.21
C GLN A 55 -23.16 16.41 -19.76
N ASN A 56 -22.51 15.69 -20.67
CA ASN A 56 -21.78 14.45 -20.42
C ASN A 56 -20.58 14.74 -19.49
N ALA A 57 -20.85 15.05 -18.23
CA ALA A 57 -19.82 15.11 -17.19
C ALA A 57 -19.71 13.71 -16.60
N ALA A 58 -18.54 13.09 -16.74
CA ALA A 58 -18.19 11.86 -16.04
C ALA A 58 -18.63 11.98 -14.57
N THR A 59 -19.44 11.03 -14.10
CA THR A 59 -19.97 10.98 -12.73
C THR A 59 -18.81 10.80 -11.75
N THR A 60 -18.15 11.90 -11.40
CA THR A 60 -17.17 11.94 -10.33
C THR A 60 -17.87 11.48 -9.06
N SER A 61 -17.38 10.39 -8.48
CA SER A 61 -17.91 9.82 -7.24
C SER A 61 -18.19 10.91 -6.21
N GLN A 62 -19.37 10.84 -5.56
CA GLN A 62 -19.78 11.74 -4.47
C GLN A 62 -18.70 11.90 -3.38
N PHE A 63 -17.77 10.94 -3.28
CA PHE A 63 -16.58 11.02 -2.45
C PHE A 63 -15.72 12.27 -2.75
N TRP A 64 -15.39 12.52 -4.02
CA TRP A 64 -14.47 13.60 -4.42
C TRP A 64 -15.10 14.98 -4.24
N SER A 65 -16.43 15.07 -4.34
CA SER A 65 -17.22 16.28 -4.09
C SER A 65 -17.51 16.53 -2.61
N SER A 66 -16.98 15.71 -1.69
CA SER A 66 -17.29 15.89 -0.27
C SER A 66 -16.62 17.16 0.30
N PRO A 67 -17.33 17.94 1.13
CA PRO A 67 -16.76 19.13 1.78
C PRO A 67 -15.49 18.79 2.56
N GLY A 68 -14.43 19.54 2.31
CA GLY A 68 -13.10 19.36 2.90
C GLY A 68 -12.09 18.63 2.01
N MET A 69 -12.51 18.02 0.89
CA MET A 69 -11.59 17.25 0.04
C MET A 69 -10.48 18.09 -0.59
N ASP A 70 -10.76 19.31 -1.04
CA ASP A 70 -9.71 20.17 -1.61
C ASP A 70 -8.64 20.51 -0.56
N ALA A 71 -9.06 20.88 0.66
CA ALA A 71 -8.13 21.14 1.77
C ALA A 71 -7.35 19.87 2.17
N PHE A 72 -8.00 18.71 2.13
CA PHE A 72 -7.32 17.44 2.37
C PHE A 72 -6.26 17.13 1.31
N VAL A 73 -6.60 17.28 0.02
CA VAL A 73 -5.66 17.08 -1.09
C VAL A 73 -4.53 18.10 -1.02
N ASP A 74 -4.81 19.37 -0.70
CA ASP A 74 -3.79 20.40 -0.45
C ASP A 74 -2.82 20.00 0.64
N TRP A 75 -3.32 19.44 1.74
CA TRP A 75 -2.46 18.97 2.82
C TRP A 75 -1.61 17.78 2.38
N MET A 76 -2.21 16.78 1.74
CA MET A 76 -1.55 15.55 1.30
C MET A 76 -0.51 15.78 0.19
N THR A 77 -0.74 16.81 -0.64
CA THR A 77 0.14 17.14 -1.77
C THR A 77 1.18 18.19 -1.43
N ASN A 78 1.22 18.68 -0.19
CA ASN A 78 2.30 19.53 0.29
C ASN A 78 3.55 18.66 0.60
N PRO A 79 4.71 18.92 -0.03
CA PRO A 79 5.91 18.09 0.15
C PRO A 79 6.36 17.96 1.62
N HIS A 80 6.22 19.02 2.41
CA HIS A 80 6.62 19.00 3.82
C HIS A 80 5.68 18.15 4.68
N ASN A 81 4.37 18.22 4.42
CA ASN A 81 3.39 17.43 5.14
C ASN A 81 3.45 15.96 4.72
N TYR A 82 3.60 15.70 3.43
CA TYR A 82 3.78 14.35 2.92
C TYR A 82 5.07 13.71 3.45
N ALA A 83 6.17 14.47 3.56
CA ALA A 83 7.38 13.99 4.20
C ALA A 83 7.11 13.57 5.66
N LYS A 84 6.31 14.31 6.43
CA LYS A 84 5.91 13.89 7.79
C LYS A 84 5.05 12.61 7.76
N PHE A 85 4.15 12.51 6.78
CA PHE A 85 3.24 11.36 6.61
C PHE A 85 4.01 10.07 6.26
N ASN A 86 4.98 10.16 5.33
CA ASN A 86 5.72 9.00 4.83
C ASN A 86 6.94 8.63 5.71
N ASN A 87 7.47 9.58 6.50
CA ASN A 87 8.70 9.35 7.23
C ASN A 87 8.46 8.50 8.49
N LYS A 88 8.77 7.20 8.38
CA LYS A 88 8.80 6.27 9.53
C LYS A 88 9.77 6.70 10.65
N LYS A 89 10.68 7.65 10.39
CA LYS A 89 11.72 8.11 11.34
C LYS A 89 11.29 9.30 12.20
N THR A 90 10.18 9.99 11.91
CA THR A 90 9.78 11.17 12.70
C THR A 90 9.30 10.84 14.12
N GLY A 91 9.15 9.55 14.47
CA GLY A 91 8.75 9.10 15.82
C GLY A 91 7.31 9.47 16.23
N LYS A 92 6.65 10.38 15.50
CA LYS A 92 5.24 10.70 15.66
C LYS A 92 4.40 9.49 15.29
N LYS A 93 3.49 9.11 16.19
CA LYS A 93 2.48 8.07 15.93
C LYS A 93 1.56 8.55 14.80
N MET A 94 1.21 7.67 13.86
CA MET A 94 0.27 7.96 12.75
C MET A 94 -1.03 8.62 13.23
N VAL A 95 -1.48 8.25 14.42
CA VAL A 95 -2.63 8.83 15.12
C VAL A 95 -2.57 10.36 15.18
N ALA A 96 -1.41 10.92 15.52
CA ALA A 96 -1.24 12.38 15.62
C ALA A 96 -1.26 13.08 14.25
N ILE A 97 -0.84 12.38 13.19
CA ILE A 97 -0.87 12.92 11.83
C ILE A 97 -2.32 12.99 11.32
N TYR A 98 -3.12 11.97 11.60
CA TYR A 98 -4.55 12.01 11.27
C TYR A 98 -5.29 13.14 11.98
N ASP A 99 -4.95 13.42 13.24
CA ASP A 99 -5.51 14.56 13.97
C ASP A 99 -5.04 15.91 13.37
N GLU A 100 -3.77 16.02 12.94
CA GLU A 100 -3.24 17.20 12.24
C GLU A 100 -4.01 17.48 10.94
N ILE A 101 -4.30 16.44 10.15
CA ILE A 101 -5.09 16.54 8.91
C ILE A 101 -6.53 16.96 9.23
N ALA A 102 -7.18 16.32 10.19
CA ALA A 102 -8.56 16.63 10.59
C ALA A 102 -8.68 18.11 11.03
N ASN A 103 -7.74 18.59 11.84
CA ASN A 103 -7.69 19.98 12.28
C ASN A 103 -7.45 20.95 11.12
N TYR A 104 -6.58 20.59 10.16
CA TYR A 104 -6.32 21.41 8.99
C TYR A 104 -7.57 21.56 8.11
N VAL A 105 -8.26 20.47 7.81
CA VAL A 105 -9.49 20.48 7.02
C VAL A 105 -10.59 21.27 7.73
N SER A 106 -10.74 21.06 9.04
CA SER A 106 -11.70 21.79 9.88
C SER A 106 -11.43 23.30 9.88
N SER A 107 -10.15 23.70 9.97
CA SER A 107 -9.76 25.11 9.95
C SER A 107 -9.98 25.78 8.60
N LYS A 108 -9.78 25.06 7.49
CA LYS A 108 -9.88 25.63 6.13
C LYS A 108 -11.30 25.68 5.59
N GLN A 109 -12.11 24.67 5.87
CA GLN A 109 -13.45 24.56 5.29
C GLN A 109 -14.60 24.52 6.32
N GLY A 110 -14.28 24.59 7.62
CA GLY A 110 -15.30 24.59 8.68
C GLY A 110 -15.98 23.24 8.91
N VAL A 111 -15.46 22.16 8.31
CA VAL A 111 -16.04 20.81 8.39
C VAL A 111 -15.22 19.96 9.35
N ALA A 112 -15.83 19.54 10.45
CA ALA A 112 -15.18 18.66 11.42
C ALA A 112 -15.07 17.24 10.83
N TRP A 113 -13.84 16.78 10.62
CA TRP A 113 -13.57 15.40 10.25
C TRP A 113 -13.07 14.60 11.45
N THR A 114 -13.52 13.35 11.55
CA THR A 114 -12.99 12.41 12.53
C THR A 114 -11.70 11.76 12.02
N ARG A 115 -10.92 11.21 12.94
CA ARG A 115 -9.69 10.47 12.64
C ARG A 115 -9.96 9.30 11.69
N GLU A 116 -11.03 8.56 11.94
CA GLU A 116 -11.44 7.40 11.16
C GLU A 116 -11.83 7.83 9.73
N GLN A 117 -12.51 8.96 9.58
CA GLN A 117 -12.83 9.52 8.27
C GLN A 117 -11.57 9.90 7.49
N VAL A 118 -10.60 10.56 8.14
CA VAL A 118 -9.31 10.88 7.50
C VAL A 118 -8.61 9.60 7.04
N LYS A 119 -8.53 8.59 7.91
CA LYS A 119 -7.89 7.31 7.59
C LYS A 119 -8.56 6.63 6.38
N SER A 120 -9.88 6.51 6.39
CA SER A 120 -10.63 5.91 5.28
C SER A 120 -10.48 6.70 3.98
N LYS A 121 -10.40 8.04 4.05
CA LYS A 121 -10.18 8.90 2.88
C LYS A 121 -8.77 8.72 2.30
N ILE A 122 -7.75 8.65 3.13
CA ILE A 122 -6.36 8.37 2.70
C ILE A 122 -6.32 7.04 1.96
N GLN A 123 -6.84 5.97 2.58
CA GLN A 123 -6.85 4.64 1.99
C GLN A 123 -7.58 4.63 0.63
N TYR A 124 -8.75 5.27 0.55
CA TYR A 124 -9.50 5.37 -0.70
C TYR A 124 -8.70 6.14 -1.79
N CYS A 125 -8.04 7.23 -1.43
CA CYS A 125 -7.21 7.99 -2.38
C CYS A 125 -6.02 7.17 -2.88
N GLU A 126 -5.35 6.40 -2.01
CA GLU A 126 -4.25 5.49 -2.38
C GLU A 126 -4.75 4.41 -3.34
N GLU A 127 -5.85 3.72 -3.02
CA GLU A 127 -6.45 2.68 -3.87
C GLU A 127 -6.84 3.22 -5.26
N LYS A 128 -7.42 4.43 -5.32
CA LYS A 128 -7.81 5.06 -6.59
C LYS A 128 -6.62 5.56 -7.40
N TYR A 129 -5.60 6.09 -6.74
CA TYR A 129 -4.35 6.46 -7.40
C TYR A 129 -3.66 5.22 -8.00
N ASP A 130 -3.56 4.13 -7.24
CA ASP A 130 -2.97 2.88 -7.73
C ASP A 130 -3.78 2.27 -8.88
N SER A 131 -5.11 2.35 -8.82
CA SER A 131 -5.99 1.93 -9.92
C SER A 131 -5.76 2.76 -11.19
N ALA A 132 -5.67 4.09 -11.06
CA ALA A 132 -5.38 4.98 -12.19
C ALA A 132 -3.97 4.73 -12.76
N ARG A 133 -2.98 4.46 -11.90
CA ARG A 133 -1.60 4.14 -12.31
C ARG A 133 -1.49 2.77 -12.97
N ALA A 134 -2.29 1.80 -12.54
CA ALA A 134 -2.33 0.48 -13.16
C ALA A 134 -2.79 0.55 -14.62
N LEU A 135 -3.72 1.47 -14.95
CA LEU A 135 -4.11 1.72 -16.35
C LEU A 135 -2.93 2.20 -17.19
N THR A 136 -2.11 3.13 -16.68
CA THR A 136 -0.91 3.59 -17.39
C THR A 136 0.05 2.44 -17.72
N ASN A 137 0.21 1.49 -16.80
CA ASN A 137 1.09 0.34 -17.00
C ASN A 137 0.47 -0.72 -17.93
N ALA A 138 -0.85 -0.93 -17.86
CA ALA A 138 -1.57 -1.89 -18.70
C ALA A 138 -1.61 -1.45 -20.18
N THR A 139 -1.64 -0.15 -20.43
CA THR A 139 -1.72 0.46 -21.76
C THR A 139 -0.36 0.54 -22.48
N GLY A 140 0.72 -0.01 -21.92
CA GLY A 140 2.09 0.00 -22.48
C GLY A 140 2.30 -0.73 -23.82
N GLY A 141 1.22 -1.13 -24.51
CA GLY A 141 1.22 -1.84 -25.79
C GLY A 141 0.64 -1.04 -26.95
N GLY A 142 1.03 0.23 -27.11
CA GLY A 142 0.93 1.02 -28.35
C GLY A 142 -0.42 0.99 -29.08
N GLY A 143 -1.32 1.93 -28.77
CA GLY A 143 -2.48 2.16 -29.65
C GLY A 143 -3.66 2.95 -29.12
N THR A 144 -3.66 3.40 -27.86
CA THR A 144 -4.72 4.26 -27.34
C THR A 144 -4.25 5.70 -27.31
N ASP A 145 -5.09 6.60 -27.84
CA ASP A 145 -4.87 8.03 -27.82
C ASP A 145 -4.57 8.48 -26.40
N GLU A 146 -3.40 9.07 -26.17
CA GLU A 146 -2.91 9.52 -24.87
C GLU A 146 -3.95 10.40 -24.13
N THR A 147 -4.72 11.18 -24.90
CA THR A 147 -5.85 11.99 -24.44
C THR A 147 -6.96 11.14 -23.79
N THR A 148 -7.30 9.99 -24.36
CA THR A 148 -8.33 9.09 -23.82
C THR A 148 -7.85 8.37 -22.57
N LEU A 149 -6.57 8.01 -22.50
CA LEU A 149 -5.96 7.44 -21.31
C LEU A 149 -5.96 8.44 -20.15
N CYS A 150 -5.53 9.69 -20.40
CA CYS A 150 -5.54 10.74 -19.38
C CYS A 150 -6.96 11.01 -18.85
N ALA A 151 -7.96 11.11 -19.74
CA ALA A 151 -9.36 11.25 -19.34
C ALA A 151 -9.85 10.06 -18.49
N SER A 152 -9.46 8.82 -18.83
CA SER A 152 -9.83 7.63 -18.06
C SER A 152 -9.19 7.61 -16.66
N MET A 153 -7.95 8.10 -16.54
CA MET A 153 -7.24 8.19 -15.26
C MET A 153 -7.85 9.28 -14.36
N LEU A 154 -8.15 10.45 -14.91
CA LEU A 154 -8.81 11.55 -14.19
C LEU A 154 -10.24 11.19 -13.77
N ALA A 155 -10.93 10.34 -14.54
CA ALA A 155 -12.24 9.83 -14.15
C ALA A 155 -12.18 8.95 -12.88
N ILE A 156 -11.08 8.22 -12.67
CA ILE A 156 -10.87 7.39 -11.48
C ILE A 156 -10.37 8.23 -10.30
N CYS A 157 -9.40 9.10 -10.56
CA CYS A 157 -8.77 9.96 -9.58
C CYS A 157 -8.68 11.40 -10.13
N PRO A 158 -9.64 12.28 -9.81
CA PRO A 158 -9.65 13.66 -10.31
C PRO A 158 -8.40 14.47 -9.94
N TYR A 159 -7.71 14.09 -8.87
CA TYR A 159 -6.48 14.72 -8.40
C TYR A 159 -5.21 13.92 -8.74
N TYR A 160 -5.27 13.06 -9.77
CA TYR A 160 -4.17 12.17 -10.14
C TYR A 160 -2.84 12.90 -10.28
N ASP A 161 -2.80 14.01 -11.02
CA ASP A 161 -1.56 14.77 -11.29
C ASP A 161 -0.90 15.26 -9.99
N ARG A 162 -1.71 15.73 -9.04
CA ARG A 162 -1.21 16.23 -7.76
C ARG A 162 -0.66 15.09 -6.90
N PHE A 163 -1.32 13.93 -6.93
CA PHE A 163 -0.88 12.74 -6.22
C PHE A 163 0.36 12.10 -6.88
N ASP A 164 0.46 12.09 -8.21
CA ASP A 164 1.61 11.50 -8.91
C ASP A 164 2.92 12.24 -8.61
N ALA A 165 2.87 13.57 -8.53
CA ALA A 165 4.04 14.39 -8.16
C ALA A 165 4.67 13.94 -6.81
N ILE A 166 3.83 13.46 -5.89
CA ILE A 166 4.17 13.10 -4.53
C ILE A 166 4.48 11.59 -4.41
N TYR A 167 3.57 10.73 -4.83
CA TYR A 167 3.70 9.27 -4.67
C TYR A 167 4.77 8.66 -5.57
N ARG A 168 5.02 9.24 -6.75
CA ARG A 168 6.08 8.77 -7.65
C ARG A 168 7.48 9.20 -7.19
N GLY A 169 7.57 10.01 -6.11
CA GLY A 169 8.83 10.53 -5.59
C GLY A 169 9.47 11.61 -6.46
N SER A 170 8.72 12.20 -7.41
CA SER A 170 9.26 13.16 -8.38
C SER A 170 9.49 14.56 -7.79
N LEU A 171 8.98 14.88 -6.60
CA LEU A 171 9.27 16.16 -5.96
C LEU A 171 10.72 16.32 -5.44
N ILE A 172 11.53 15.25 -5.43
CA ILE A 172 12.99 15.33 -5.17
C ILE A 172 13.79 15.34 -6.48
N LYS A 173 13.17 15.03 -7.62
CA LYS A 173 13.80 15.09 -8.94
C LYS A 173 12.81 15.68 -9.92
N ASN A 174 12.90 17.01 -10.05
CA ASN A 174 12.50 17.82 -11.20
C ASN A 174 11.37 17.20 -12.02
N PRO A 175 10.09 17.63 -11.86
CA PRO A 175 8.98 17.02 -12.60
C PRO A 175 9.36 17.04 -14.07
N LEU A 176 9.34 15.86 -14.72
CA LEU A 176 9.45 15.81 -16.17
C LEU A 176 8.31 16.71 -16.67
N PRO A 177 8.61 17.83 -17.36
CA PRO A 177 7.56 18.63 -17.95
C PRO A 177 6.79 17.68 -18.87
N MET A 178 5.49 17.54 -18.62
CA MET A 178 4.59 16.90 -19.58
C MET A 178 4.88 17.57 -20.92
N ARG A 179 5.38 16.78 -21.87
CA ARG A 179 5.73 17.28 -23.19
C ARG A 179 4.44 17.66 -23.87
N HIS A 180 4.01 18.90 -23.67
CA HIS A 180 3.18 19.58 -24.64
C HIS A 180 4.03 19.63 -25.90
N SER A 181 3.68 18.81 -26.89
CA SER A 181 4.33 18.79 -28.19
C SER A 181 4.14 20.15 -28.85
N LYS A 182 5.10 21.05 -28.64
CA LYS A 182 5.37 22.13 -29.57
C LYS A 182 6.58 21.70 -30.38
N GLU A 183 6.34 21.59 -31.67
CA GLU A 183 7.30 21.27 -32.70
C GLU A 183 8.35 22.38 -32.78
N ASP A 184 9.47 22.22 -32.08
CA ASP A 184 10.65 23.06 -32.29
C ASP A 184 11.67 22.31 -33.15
N ILE A 185 11.65 22.68 -34.42
CA ILE A 185 12.66 22.46 -35.43
C ILE A 185 13.95 23.11 -34.93
N ILE A 186 14.93 22.32 -34.45
CA ILE A 186 16.27 22.83 -34.13
C ILE A 186 17.30 22.22 -35.07
N THR A 187 17.75 23.12 -35.93
CA THR A 187 18.79 23.10 -36.94
C THR A 187 20.11 22.49 -36.45
N ARG A 188 20.58 21.51 -37.21
CA ARG A 188 21.90 20.89 -37.12
C ARG A 188 23.00 21.91 -37.48
N PRO A 189 24.01 22.19 -36.64
CA PRO A 189 25.14 23.01 -37.06
C PRO A 189 26.11 22.17 -37.94
N PRO A 190 26.66 22.74 -39.03
CA PRO A 190 27.64 22.07 -39.87
C PRO A 190 29.04 22.08 -39.23
N ILE A 191 29.70 20.93 -39.29
CA ILE A 191 31.10 20.74 -38.93
C ILE A 191 31.96 21.32 -40.06
N ILE A 192 32.76 22.35 -39.74
CA ILE A 192 33.76 22.95 -40.64
C ILE A 192 35.07 22.16 -40.47
N PRO A 193 35.71 21.67 -41.55
CA PRO A 193 37.07 21.14 -41.49
C PRO A 193 38.09 22.29 -41.42
N GLU A 194 38.93 22.30 -40.38
CA GLU A 194 40.01 23.27 -40.23
C GLU A 194 41.13 23.07 -41.27
N ALA A 195 41.61 24.24 -41.69
CA ALA A 195 42.52 24.53 -42.78
C ALA A 195 43.91 23.86 -42.70
N LEU A 196 44.41 23.58 -43.91
CA LEU A 196 45.82 23.46 -44.24
C LEU A 196 46.60 24.70 -43.74
N THR A 197 47.67 24.46 -42.99
CA THR A 197 48.77 25.44 -42.86
C THR A 197 49.93 25.02 -43.75
N ASP A 198 49.94 25.63 -44.93
CA ASP A 198 51.09 25.84 -45.80
C ASP A 198 52.23 26.53 -45.04
N SER A 199 53.42 25.93 -45.06
CA SER A 199 54.66 26.58 -44.63
C SER A 199 55.74 26.27 -45.66
N GLY A 200 55.78 27.13 -46.68
CA GLY A 200 56.86 27.21 -47.65
C GLY A 200 58.21 27.45 -46.98
N SER A 201 59.17 26.56 -47.24
CA SER A 201 60.58 26.79 -46.98
C SER A 201 61.36 26.64 -48.28
N ARG A 202 61.75 27.80 -48.83
CA ARG A 202 62.73 27.94 -49.92
C ARG A 202 64.13 27.79 -49.35
N HIS A 203 64.86 26.75 -49.74
CA HIS A 203 66.31 26.73 -49.63
C HIS A 203 66.97 26.15 -50.89
N ASP A 204 67.75 27.03 -51.52
CA ASP A 204 68.95 26.86 -52.35
C ASP A 204 69.29 25.48 -52.92
N THR A 205 69.14 25.36 -54.24
CA THR A 205 69.70 24.30 -55.07
C THR A 205 71.21 24.51 -55.30
N LYS A 206 72.03 24.11 -54.32
CA LYS A 206 73.45 23.79 -54.58
C LYS A 206 73.53 22.38 -55.17
N ARG A 207 73.82 22.34 -56.47
CA ARG A 207 74.00 21.15 -57.32
C ARG A 207 75.23 20.34 -56.85
N ALA A 208 75.07 19.57 -55.77
CA ALA A 208 75.99 18.50 -55.43
C ALA A 208 75.82 17.36 -56.44
N ARG A 209 76.92 16.82 -56.94
CA ARG A 209 76.91 15.61 -57.78
C ARG A 209 76.55 14.44 -56.88
N TYR A 210 75.27 14.11 -56.80
CA TYR A 210 74.78 12.96 -56.07
C TYR A 210 75.25 11.67 -56.75
N SER A 211 75.94 10.84 -55.97
CA SER A 211 76.25 9.46 -56.35
C SER A 211 74.94 8.68 -56.35
N LYS A 212 74.59 8.04 -57.48
CA LYS A 212 73.36 7.26 -57.67
C LYS A 212 73.17 6.18 -56.59
N ASP A 213 74.28 5.69 -56.03
CA ASP A 213 74.27 4.67 -54.97
C ASP A 213 73.70 5.19 -53.63
N SER A 214 73.82 6.50 -53.36
CA SER A 214 73.26 7.10 -52.15
C SER A 214 71.74 7.28 -52.22
N GLU A 215 71.18 7.42 -53.42
CA GLU A 215 69.72 7.49 -53.61
C GLU A 215 69.10 6.09 -53.47
N ILE A 216 69.76 5.06 -53.99
CA ILE A 216 69.31 3.68 -53.89
C ILE A 216 69.23 3.22 -52.43
N LEU A 217 70.23 3.54 -51.59
CA LEU A 217 70.20 3.19 -50.16
C LEU A 217 69.06 3.88 -49.39
N LYS A 218 68.79 5.15 -49.68
CA LYS A 218 67.66 5.89 -49.08
C LYS A 218 66.30 5.32 -49.50
N ILE A 219 66.19 4.83 -50.73
CA ILE A 219 64.98 4.16 -51.21
C ILE A 219 64.78 2.83 -50.48
N LEU A 220 65.84 2.05 -50.28
CA LEU A 220 65.75 0.77 -49.55
C LEU A 220 65.39 0.97 -48.07
N GLU A 221 65.99 1.94 -47.39
CA GLU A 221 65.66 2.30 -46.00
C GLU A 221 64.21 2.80 -45.88
N CYS A 222 63.74 3.57 -46.85
CA CYS A 222 62.35 4.02 -46.93
C CYS A 222 61.38 2.84 -47.12
N LEU A 223 61.69 1.88 -47.99
CA LEU A 223 60.87 0.69 -48.20
C LEU A 223 60.78 -0.19 -46.95
N GLU A 224 61.90 -0.38 -46.23
CA GLU A 224 61.92 -1.11 -44.97
C GLU A 224 61.10 -0.40 -43.89
N SER A 225 61.21 0.93 -43.80
CA SER A 225 60.38 1.75 -42.91
C SER A 225 58.88 1.63 -43.21
N ILE A 226 58.50 1.64 -44.49
CA ILE A 226 57.11 1.44 -44.93
C ILE A 226 56.62 0.04 -44.58
N GLN A 227 57.45 -0.99 -44.80
CA GLN A 227 57.10 -2.37 -44.46
C GLN A 227 56.92 -2.55 -42.94
N GLN A 228 57.81 -1.98 -42.13
CA GLN A 228 57.69 -2.01 -40.67
C GLN A 228 56.46 -1.24 -40.18
N ALA A 229 56.16 -0.08 -40.78
CA ALA A 229 54.96 0.69 -40.48
C ALA A 229 53.68 -0.09 -40.81
N ALA A 230 53.65 -0.81 -41.93
CA ALA A 230 52.53 -1.66 -42.31
C ALA A 230 52.32 -2.83 -41.32
N GLN A 231 53.40 -3.49 -40.89
CA GLN A 231 53.33 -4.55 -39.87
C GLN A 231 52.85 -4.01 -38.51
N ASN A 232 53.35 -2.84 -38.10
CA ASN A 232 52.91 -2.18 -36.86
C ASN A 232 51.42 -1.80 -36.92
N ALA A 233 50.95 -1.28 -38.06
CA ALA A 233 49.54 -0.95 -38.27
C ALA A 233 48.65 -2.21 -38.19
N GLN A 234 49.07 -3.32 -38.81
CA GLN A 234 48.36 -4.60 -38.70
C GLN A 234 48.32 -5.13 -37.27
N ALA A 235 49.44 -5.04 -36.52
CA ALA A 235 49.47 -5.45 -35.12
C ALA A 235 48.57 -4.58 -34.23
N GLN A 236 48.51 -3.27 -34.49
CA GLN A 236 47.61 -2.36 -33.78
C GLN A 236 46.13 -2.66 -34.08
N ASP A 237 45.78 -2.93 -35.33
CA ASP A 237 44.42 -3.28 -35.74
C ASP A 237 43.98 -4.60 -35.09
N MET A 238 44.83 -5.61 -35.10
CA MET A 238 44.59 -6.87 -34.40
C MET A 238 44.45 -6.68 -32.87
N SER A 239 45.25 -5.80 -32.26
CA SER A 239 45.13 -5.47 -30.83
C SER A 239 43.81 -4.78 -30.51
N MET A 240 43.35 -3.86 -31.36
CA MET A 240 42.06 -3.18 -31.24
C MET A 240 40.90 -4.17 -31.38
N ALA A 241 40.94 -5.05 -32.39
CA ALA A 241 39.94 -6.09 -32.59
C ALA A 241 39.85 -7.04 -31.39
N ALA A 242 40.98 -7.47 -30.82
CA ALA A 242 41.00 -8.32 -29.63
C ALA A 242 40.36 -7.62 -28.41
N ARG A 243 40.65 -6.33 -28.18
CA ARG A 243 40.03 -5.56 -27.10
C ARG A 243 38.52 -5.38 -27.30
N TYR A 244 38.07 -5.21 -28.55
CA TYR A 244 36.65 -5.12 -28.87
C TYR A 244 35.92 -6.43 -28.55
N ILE A 245 36.47 -7.57 -28.97
CA ILE A 245 35.91 -8.89 -28.68
C ILE A 245 35.83 -9.12 -27.17
N GLU A 246 36.86 -8.76 -26.40
CA GLU A 246 36.85 -8.93 -24.94
C GLU A 246 35.83 -8.01 -24.25
N ARG A 247 35.66 -6.78 -24.76
CA ARG A 247 34.62 -5.86 -24.27
C ARG A 247 33.21 -6.40 -24.53
N GLU A 248 32.98 -6.97 -25.71
CA GLU A 248 31.69 -7.59 -26.05
C GLU A 248 31.41 -8.82 -25.19
N ARG A 249 32.41 -9.68 -24.95
CA ARG A 249 32.27 -10.86 -24.07
C ARG A 249 31.92 -10.45 -22.63
N THR A 250 32.64 -9.47 -22.09
CA THR A 250 32.39 -8.96 -20.73
C THR A 250 31.03 -8.29 -20.62
N SER A 251 30.62 -7.50 -21.63
CA SER A 251 29.27 -6.91 -21.69
C SER A 251 28.18 -7.98 -21.70
N ASN A 252 28.32 -9.01 -22.53
CA ASN A 252 27.36 -10.11 -22.61
C ASN A 252 27.29 -10.95 -21.32
N ASP A 253 28.42 -11.23 -20.65
CA ASP A 253 28.41 -11.92 -19.35
C ASP A 253 27.68 -11.10 -18.27
N LEU A 254 27.87 -9.77 -18.25
CA LEU A 254 27.14 -8.89 -17.33
C LEU A 254 25.63 -8.88 -17.59
N LEU A 255 25.21 -8.89 -18.86
CA LEU A 255 23.80 -9.01 -19.22
C LEU A 255 23.22 -10.35 -18.80
N ALA A 256 23.92 -11.46 -19.06
CA ALA A 256 23.50 -12.80 -18.63
C ALA A 256 23.41 -12.93 -17.11
N ARG A 257 24.36 -12.34 -16.36
CA ARG A 257 24.30 -12.29 -14.88
C ARG A 257 23.08 -11.49 -14.42
N ARG A 258 22.81 -10.33 -15.02
CA ARG A 258 21.64 -9.52 -14.68
C ARG A 258 20.34 -10.29 -14.91
N GLN A 259 20.22 -10.99 -16.04
CA GLN A 259 19.04 -11.82 -16.34
C GLN A 259 18.86 -12.94 -15.32
N ARG A 260 19.92 -13.70 -15.02
CA ARG A 260 19.88 -14.74 -13.97
C ARG A 260 19.46 -14.18 -12.61
N THR A 261 20.01 -13.03 -12.20
CA THR A 261 19.59 -12.39 -10.94
C THR A 261 18.12 -11.97 -10.96
N GLN A 262 17.59 -11.50 -12.08
CA GLN A 262 16.17 -11.18 -12.21
C GLN A 262 15.30 -12.44 -12.12
N GLU A 263 15.69 -13.52 -12.79
CA GLU A 263 15.01 -14.82 -12.72
C GLU A 263 15.04 -15.39 -11.31
N ASP A 264 16.19 -15.35 -10.63
CA ASP A 264 16.33 -15.81 -9.24
C ASP A 264 15.44 -15.02 -8.29
N MET A 265 15.40 -13.69 -8.43
CA MET A 265 14.50 -12.84 -7.63
C MET A 265 13.03 -13.14 -7.90
N PHE A 266 12.67 -13.39 -9.17
CA PHE A 266 11.32 -13.74 -9.56
C PHE A 266 10.91 -15.10 -9.01
N ASN A 267 11.75 -16.12 -9.17
CA ASN A 267 11.52 -17.47 -8.65
C ASN A 267 11.44 -17.48 -7.12
N ARG A 268 12.29 -16.70 -6.45
CA ARG A 268 12.22 -16.53 -4.99
C ARG A 268 10.88 -15.94 -4.57
N ARG A 269 10.43 -14.88 -5.25
CA ARG A 269 9.13 -14.28 -4.97
C ARG A 269 7.96 -15.24 -5.24
N LEU A 270 8.04 -16.06 -6.28
CA LEU A 270 7.05 -17.10 -6.53
C LEU A 270 7.02 -18.14 -5.41
N GLN A 271 8.18 -18.54 -4.89
CA GLN A 271 8.26 -19.47 -3.77
C GLN A 271 7.65 -18.85 -2.51
N ASP A 272 8.00 -17.59 -2.19
CA ASP A 272 7.45 -16.88 -1.04
C ASP A 272 5.90 -16.82 -1.10
N LEU A 273 5.33 -16.60 -2.30
CA LEU A 273 3.87 -16.59 -2.51
C LEU A 273 3.23 -17.98 -2.35
N LEU A 274 3.94 -19.05 -2.73
CA LEU A 274 3.47 -20.42 -2.53
C LEU A 274 3.45 -20.77 -1.04
N ASP A 275 4.50 -20.41 -0.32
CA ASP A 275 4.61 -20.62 1.13
C ASP A 275 3.52 -19.83 1.87
N GLU A 276 3.30 -18.55 1.52
CA GLU A 276 2.23 -17.71 2.08
C GLU A 276 0.83 -18.31 1.84
N LYS A 277 0.60 -18.88 0.65
CA LYS A 277 -0.65 -19.57 0.32
C LYS A 277 -0.86 -20.82 1.19
N GLU A 278 0.20 -21.57 1.47
CA GLU A 278 0.12 -22.73 2.37
C GLU A 278 -0.16 -22.31 3.81
N ASP A 279 0.48 -21.26 4.29
CA ASP A 279 0.23 -20.70 5.63
C ASP A 279 -1.20 -20.21 5.77
N PHE A 280 -1.73 -19.51 4.77
CA PHE A 280 -3.12 -19.09 4.76
C PHE A 280 -4.09 -20.26 4.81
N LYS A 281 -3.77 -21.37 4.12
CA LYS A 281 -4.56 -22.60 4.17
C LYS A 281 -4.54 -23.20 5.59
N ARG A 282 -3.39 -23.26 6.25
CA ARG A 282 -3.27 -23.73 7.65
C ARG A 282 -4.07 -22.86 8.61
N GLN A 283 -3.94 -21.54 8.52
CA GLN A 283 -4.69 -20.59 9.34
C GLN A 283 -6.22 -20.77 9.18
N LYS A 284 -6.68 -20.99 7.95
CA LYS A 284 -8.09 -21.25 7.66
C LYS A 284 -8.58 -22.56 8.30
N GLU A 285 -7.75 -23.60 8.30
CA GLU A 285 -8.06 -24.88 8.95
C GLU A 285 -8.11 -24.73 10.47
N ASP A 286 -7.19 -23.98 11.06
CA ASP A 286 -7.16 -23.76 12.52
C ASP A 286 -8.35 -22.91 12.97
N PHE A 287 -8.70 -21.85 12.23
CA PHE A 287 -9.91 -21.07 12.49
C PHE A 287 -11.18 -21.93 12.41
N LYS A 288 -11.23 -22.90 11.48
CA LYS A 288 -12.34 -23.84 11.39
C LYS A 288 -12.45 -24.72 12.63
N LYS A 289 -11.31 -25.24 13.14
CA LYS A 289 -11.28 -26.04 14.38
C LYS A 289 -11.69 -25.21 15.59
N GLU A 290 -11.15 -24.00 15.73
CA GLU A 290 -11.49 -23.09 16.83
C GLU A 290 -12.98 -22.77 16.85
N LYS A 291 -13.56 -22.47 15.68
CA LYS A 291 -15.01 -22.28 15.54
C LYS A 291 -15.81 -23.51 15.96
N GLU A 292 -15.34 -24.72 15.62
CA GLU A 292 -16.00 -25.96 16.04
C GLU A 292 -15.96 -26.14 17.56
N TYR A 293 -14.81 -25.90 18.19
CA TYR A 293 -14.68 -25.93 19.65
C TYR A 293 -15.61 -24.92 20.33
N PHE A 294 -15.62 -23.67 19.85
CA PHE A 294 -16.50 -22.63 20.37
C PHE A 294 -17.97 -23.03 20.29
N MET A 295 -18.41 -23.67 19.20
CA MET A 295 -19.79 -24.13 19.06
C MET A 295 -20.13 -25.25 20.05
N LYS A 296 -19.21 -26.19 20.32
CA LYS A 296 -19.39 -27.24 21.33
C LYS A 296 -19.45 -26.68 22.75
N GLU A 297 -18.60 -25.70 23.06
CA GLU A 297 -18.62 -25.01 24.34
C GLU A 297 -19.93 -24.24 24.53
N LYS A 298 -20.37 -23.49 23.50
CA LYS A 298 -21.66 -22.79 23.50
C LYS A 298 -22.83 -23.75 23.71
N GLU A 299 -22.84 -24.91 23.07
CA GLU A 299 -23.87 -25.94 23.28
C GLU A 299 -23.87 -26.44 24.74
N SER A 300 -22.69 -26.69 25.30
CA SER A 300 -22.53 -27.15 26.68
C SER A 300 -23.05 -26.11 27.69
N PHE A 301 -22.71 -24.83 27.45
CA PHE A 301 -23.23 -23.71 28.24
C PHE A 301 -24.75 -23.61 28.16
N MET A 302 -25.34 -23.78 26.97
CA MET A 302 -26.80 -23.75 26.82
C MET A 302 -27.48 -24.89 27.59
N LYS A 303 -26.90 -26.10 27.60
CA LYS A 303 -27.40 -27.23 28.41
C LYS A 303 -27.32 -26.93 29.91
N GLN A 304 -26.20 -26.36 30.38
CA GLN A 304 -26.06 -25.94 31.78
C GLN A 304 -27.09 -24.88 32.16
N ARG A 305 -27.31 -23.90 31.29
CA ARG A 305 -28.32 -22.86 31.50
C ARG A 305 -29.73 -23.45 31.59
N GLU A 306 -30.05 -24.45 30.77
CA GLU A 306 -31.34 -25.14 30.82
C GLU A 306 -31.50 -25.94 32.12
N LEU A 307 -30.46 -26.66 32.56
CA LEU A 307 -30.49 -27.38 33.84
C LEU A 307 -30.69 -26.43 35.03
N PHE A 308 -29.97 -25.30 35.04
CA PHE A 308 -30.13 -24.27 36.05
C PHE A 308 -31.55 -23.69 36.07
N GLN A 309 -32.14 -23.43 34.89
CA GLN A 309 -33.51 -22.95 34.79
C GLN A 309 -34.51 -23.94 35.40
N LYS A 310 -34.36 -25.25 35.15
CA LYS A 310 -35.18 -26.30 35.76
C LYS A 310 -35.02 -26.37 37.28
N GLU A 311 -33.81 -26.17 37.77
CA GLU A 311 -33.55 -26.12 39.22
C GLU A 311 -34.22 -24.91 39.88
N VAL A 312 -34.18 -23.75 39.23
CA VAL A 312 -34.89 -22.54 39.69
C VAL A 312 -36.40 -22.77 39.71
N GLU A 313 -36.96 -23.40 38.68
CA GLU A 313 -38.39 -23.75 38.62
C GLU A 313 -38.78 -24.71 39.76
N ALA A 314 -38.02 -25.79 39.96
CA ALA A 314 -38.25 -26.73 41.05
C ALA A 314 -38.15 -26.08 42.44
N PHE A 315 -37.20 -25.14 42.61
CA PHE A 315 -37.08 -24.37 43.84
C PHE A 315 -38.32 -23.51 44.11
N TRP A 316 -38.85 -22.84 43.08
CA TRP A 316 -40.08 -22.05 43.23
C TRP A 316 -41.30 -22.92 43.54
N GLU A 317 -41.44 -24.07 42.90
CA GLU A 317 -42.51 -25.03 43.21
C GLU A 317 -42.43 -25.52 44.66
N GLN A 318 -41.23 -25.87 45.14
CA GLN A 318 -41.02 -26.28 46.52
C GLN A 318 -41.36 -25.14 47.50
N ARG A 319 -40.92 -23.92 47.21
CA ARG A 319 -41.22 -22.73 48.01
C ARG A 319 -42.74 -22.54 48.11
N ASP A 320 -43.44 -22.60 46.99
CA ASP A 320 -44.89 -22.38 46.93
C ASP A 320 -45.66 -23.48 47.68
N ALA A 321 -45.21 -24.73 47.60
CA ALA A 321 -45.75 -25.84 48.40
C ALA A 321 -45.58 -25.61 49.91
N LEU A 322 -44.40 -25.18 50.35
CA LEU A 322 -44.14 -24.85 51.75
C LEU A 322 -44.97 -23.65 52.24
N PHE A 323 -45.17 -22.63 51.40
CA PHE A 323 -46.08 -21.52 51.72
C PHE A 323 -47.52 -22.02 51.86
N GLY A 324 -47.99 -22.87 50.95
CA GLY A 324 -49.32 -23.49 51.04
C GLY A 324 -49.52 -24.28 52.34
N GLN A 325 -48.53 -25.09 52.74
CA GLN A 325 -48.56 -25.81 54.02
C GLN A 325 -48.61 -24.88 55.23
N ASN A 326 -47.82 -23.81 55.24
CA ASN A 326 -47.85 -22.82 56.32
C ASN A 326 -49.20 -22.13 56.45
N ILE A 327 -49.82 -21.77 55.32
CA ILE A 327 -51.18 -21.19 55.30
C ILE A 327 -52.18 -22.19 55.86
N ALA A 328 -52.16 -23.45 55.40
CA ALA A 328 -53.07 -24.48 55.88
C ALA A 328 -52.92 -24.74 57.40
N MET A 329 -51.67 -24.81 57.88
CA MET A 329 -51.38 -24.97 59.31
C MET A 329 -51.87 -23.78 60.14
N LYS A 330 -51.69 -22.55 59.64
CA LYS A 330 -52.21 -21.34 60.27
C LYS A 330 -53.74 -21.37 60.37
N THR A 331 -54.44 -21.73 59.29
CA THR A 331 -55.91 -21.85 59.28
C THR A 331 -56.42 -22.91 60.26
N LEU A 332 -55.75 -24.08 60.33
CA LEU A 332 -56.08 -25.13 61.30
C LEU A 332 -55.91 -24.64 62.75
N LEU A 333 -54.82 -23.92 63.04
CA LEU A 333 -54.56 -23.37 64.36
C LEU A 333 -55.64 -22.33 64.76
N GLU A 334 -55.98 -21.41 63.85
CA GLU A 334 -57.06 -20.44 64.07
C GLU A 334 -58.41 -21.14 64.32
N THR A 335 -58.71 -22.20 63.56
CA THR A 335 -59.96 -22.97 63.72
C THR A 335 -60.04 -23.70 65.07
N ILE A 336 -58.93 -24.24 65.59
CA ILE A 336 -58.91 -24.98 66.86
C ILE A 336 -58.88 -24.04 68.07
N VAL A 337 -58.14 -22.92 68.00
CA VAL A 337 -57.89 -22.06 69.16
C VAL A 337 -59.05 -21.08 69.42
N VAL A 338 -59.69 -20.55 68.38
CA VAL A 338 -60.72 -19.51 68.51
C VAL A 338 -61.98 -19.97 69.27
N PRO A 339 -62.52 -21.19 69.09
CA PRO A 339 -63.73 -21.61 69.80
C PRO A 339 -63.52 -21.82 71.31
N ARG A 340 -62.28 -22.05 71.76
CA ARG A 340 -61.98 -22.44 73.15
C ARG A 340 -61.94 -21.27 74.14
N ILE A 341 -62.00 -20.04 73.65
CA ILE A 341 -61.92 -18.81 74.46
C ILE A 341 -63.32 -18.25 74.78
N GLN A 342 -64.37 -18.67 74.07
CA GLN A 342 -65.74 -18.15 74.28
C GLN A 342 -66.62 -18.94 75.27
N THR A 343 -66.09 -19.96 75.94
CA THR A 343 -66.84 -20.80 76.90
C THR A 343 -66.42 -20.63 78.36
N LYS A 344 -65.88 -19.47 78.74
CA LYS A 344 -65.65 -19.11 80.15
C LYS A 344 -66.49 -17.92 80.58
#